data_AF-A0AAE0L957-F1
#
_entry.id   AF-A0AAE0L957-F1
#
_cell.length_a   1.000
_cell.length_b   1.000
_cell.length_c   1.000
_cell.angle_alpha   90.00
_cell.angle_beta   90.00
_cell.angle_gamma   90.00
#
_symmetry.space_group_name_H-M   'P 1'
#
loop_
_entity.id
_entity.type
_entity.pdbx_description
1 polymer ?
#
loop_
_entity_poly.entity_id
_entity_poly.type
_entity_poly.pdbx_seq_one_letter_code
_entity_poly.pdbx_strand_id
1 'polypeptide(L)'
;AIAWLPPKSPFGLLEEILWHDPWKLLLSCMMLNQTGRRQVDRVLWRLFHRFPSASCLAQAAASEVEELVMPLGLHRKRAQMLIKFSQQYLQGDWQEARELHGIGKYADDAYRIFCKGEWKDSQPDDHALNWYHQWLVDECKQ
;
A
#
# COMPACT_ATOMS: atom_id res chain seq x y z
N ALA A 1 -21.17 11.29 -10.01
CA ALA A 1 -19.90 10.83 -10.62
C ALA A 1 -19.83 9.33 -10.47
N ILE A 2 -19.42 8.59 -11.50
CA ILE A 2 -19.15 7.15 -11.38
C ILE A 2 -17.94 7.00 -10.47
N ALA A 3 -18.06 6.22 -9.39
CA ALA A 3 -16.93 5.94 -8.51
C ALA A 3 -15.88 5.15 -9.31
N TRP A 4 -14.62 5.58 -9.24
CA TRP A 4 -13.52 4.86 -9.85
C TRP A 4 -13.43 3.44 -9.27
N LEU A 5 -13.39 2.45 -10.14
CA LEU A 5 -13.19 1.05 -9.79
C LEU A 5 -12.00 0.56 -10.62
N PRO A 6 -10.80 0.38 -10.03
CA PRO A 6 -9.65 -0.08 -10.78
C PRO A 6 -9.93 -1.49 -11.36
N PRO A 7 -9.81 -1.69 -12.68
CA PRO A 7 -10.10 -2.97 -13.29
C PRO A 7 -9.06 -4.02 -12.90
N LYS A 8 -9.46 -5.29 -12.93
CA LYS A 8 -8.57 -6.42 -12.61
C LYS A 8 -7.71 -6.78 -13.81
N SER A 9 -6.41 -6.75 -13.61
CA SER A 9 -5.40 -7.10 -14.60
C SER A 9 -5.05 -8.60 -14.52
N PRO A 10 -4.34 -9.16 -15.51
CA PRO A 10 -3.82 -10.52 -15.43
C PRO A 10 -2.64 -10.67 -14.44
N PHE A 11 -2.15 -9.59 -13.82
CA PHE A 11 -0.92 -9.59 -13.02
C PHE A 11 -1.14 -9.87 -11.52
N GLY A 12 -2.34 -9.61 -10.97
CA GLY A 12 -2.68 -9.96 -9.58
C GLY A 12 -1.94 -9.14 -8.52
N LEU A 13 -1.85 -7.82 -8.73
CA LEU A 13 -1.22 -6.88 -7.79
C LEU A 13 -1.95 -6.86 -6.42
N LEU A 14 -1.25 -6.49 -5.34
CA LEU A 14 -1.92 -6.34 -4.03
C LEU A 14 -2.88 -5.15 -4.06
N GLU A 15 -2.51 -4.13 -4.82
CA GLU A 15 -3.23 -2.90 -5.03
C GLU A 15 -4.62 -3.17 -5.63
N GLU A 16 -4.73 -4.12 -6.55
CA GLU A 16 -6.01 -4.58 -7.12
C GLU A 16 -6.93 -5.25 -6.09
N ILE A 17 -6.35 -5.80 -5.02
CA ILE A 17 -7.09 -6.45 -3.94
C ILE A 17 -7.47 -5.44 -2.87
N LEU A 18 -6.59 -4.48 -2.58
CA LEU A 18 -6.66 -3.61 -1.39
C LEU A 18 -7.16 -2.19 -1.67
N TRP A 19 -7.41 -1.80 -2.93
CA TRP A 19 -7.81 -0.43 -3.31
C TRP A 19 -8.99 0.14 -2.51
N HIS A 20 -9.91 -0.71 -2.05
CA HIS A 20 -11.09 -0.32 -1.27
C HIS A 20 -10.75 0.13 0.16
N ASP A 21 -9.52 -0.14 0.63
CA ASP A 21 -8.98 0.28 1.91
C ASP A 21 -7.61 0.95 1.69
N PRO A 22 -7.58 2.28 1.47
CA PRO A 22 -6.34 2.98 1.15
C PRO A 22 -5.24 2.85 2.20
N TRP A 23 -5.60 2.72 3.48
CA TRP A 23 -4.63 2.49 4.55
C TRP A 23 -3.96 1.13 4.36
N LYS A 24 -4.73 0.06 4.11
CA LYS A 24 -4.17 -1.28 3.83
C LYS A 24 -3.32 -1.30 2.56
N LEU A 25 -3.76 -0.62 1.51
CA LEU A 25 -3.00 -0.53 0.26
C LEU A 25 -1.63 0.10 0.50
N LEU A 26 -1.59 1.32 1.08
CA LEU A 26 -0.35 2.03 1.36
C LEU A 26 0.57 1.25 2.31
N LEU A 27 0.00 0.64 3.35
CA LEU A 27 0.74 -0.21 4.27
C LEU A 27 1.37 -1.41 3.55
N SER A 28 0.64 -2.04 2.63
CA SER A 28 1.15 -3.16 1.85
C SER A 28 2.32 -2.75 0.93
N CYS A 29 2.25 -1.56 0.33
CA CYS A 29 3.35 -0.99 -0.45
C CYS A 29 4.59 -0.77 0.43
N MET A 30 4.41 -0.26 1.67
CA MET A 30 5.51 -0.12 2.62
C MET A 30 6.17 -1.47 2.97
N MET A 31 5.40 -2.56 3.01
CA MET A 31 5.91 -3.90 3.27
C MET A 31 6.65 -4.52 2.07
N LEU A 32 6.36 -4.08 0.84
CA LEU A 32 7.06 -4.53 -0.37
C LEU A 32 8.44 -3.88 -0.55
N ASN A 33 8.76 -2.85 0.24
CA ASN A 33 10.09 -2.21 0.20
C ASN A 33 11.21 -3.20 0.53
N GLN A 34 12.05 -3.49 -0.48
CA GLN A 34 13.14 -4.48 -0.40
C GLN A 34 12.66 -5.85 0.09
N THR A 35 11.44 -6.25 -0.26
CA THR A 35 10.87 -7.54 0.16
C THR A 35 9.98 -8.10 -0.95
N GLY A 36 10.19 -9.37 -1.30
CA GLY A 36 9.39 -10.01 -2.34
C GLY A 36 7.94 -10.23 -1.92
N ARG A 37 7.01 -10.09 -2.88
CA ARG A 37 5.57 -10.32 -2.70
C ARG A 37 5.24 -11.62 -1.95
N ARG A 38 5.89 -12.73 -2.31
CA ARG A 38 5.67 -14.05 -1.66
C ARG A 38 6.00 -14.06 -0.17
N GLN A 39 6.95 -13.24 0.29
CA GLN A 39 7.26 -13.10 1.72
C GLN A 39 6.21 -12.22 2.39
N VAL A 40 5.83 -11.12 1.76
CA VAL A 40 4.79 -10.21 2.26
C VAL A 40 3.47 -10.95 2.45
N ASP A 41 3.03 -11.77 1.48
CA ASP A 41 1.77 -12.52 1.56
C ASP A 41 1.66 -13.42 2.81
N ARG A 42 2.80 -13.95 3.30
CA ARG A 42 2.83 -14.82 4.50
C ARG A 42 2.54 -14.05 5.79
N VAL A 43 2.75 -12.74 5.80
CA VAL A 43 2.66 -11.87 6.98
C VAL A 43 1.47 -10.92 6.89
N LEU A 44 1.19 -10.38 5.71
CA LEU A 44 0.24 -9.29 5.46
C LEU A 44 -1.15 -9.58 6.05
N TRP A 45 -1.72 -10.74 5.75
CA TRP A 45 -3.06 -11.09 6.23
C TRP A 45 -3.11 -11.33 7.74
N ARG A 46 -2.04 -11.85 8.34
CA ARG A 46 -1.94 -11.99 9.80
C ARG A 46 -1.83 -10.63 10.47
N LEU A 47 -1.07 -9.71 9.88
CA LEU A 47 -0.96 -8.34 10.34
C LEU A 47 -2.35 -7.66 10.31
N PHE A 48 -3.09 -7.75 9.20
CA PHE A 48 -4.44 -7.17 9.12
C PHE A 48 -5.46 -7.86 10.02
N HIS A 49 -5.31 -9.16 10.27
CA HIS A 49 -6.16 -9.83 11.24
C HIS A 49 -5.89 -9.32 12.67
N ARG A 50 -4.61 -9.14 13.04
CA ARG A 50 -4.22 -8.63 14.36
C ARG A 50 -4.52 -7.14 14.54
N PHE A 51 -4.29 -6.36 13.49
CA PHE A 51 -4.46 -4.91 13.45
C PHE A 51 -5.37 -4.53 12.28
N PRO A 52 -6.70 -4.61 12.43
CA PRO A 52 -7.65 -4.48 11.33
C PRO A 52 -7.82 -3.06 10.78
N SER A 53 -7.32 -2.04 11.49
CA SER A 53 -7.46 -0.64 11.12
C SER A 53 -6.23 0.20 11.50
N ALA A 54 -6.12 1.38 10.89
CA ALA A 54 -5.10 2.38 11.23
C ALA A 54 -5.09 2.70 12.74
N SER A 55 -6.27 2.86 13.34
CA SER A 55 -6.41 3.12 14.79
C SER A 55 -5.81 2.01 15.64
N CYS A 56 -6.02 0.75 15.25
CA CYS A 56 -5.48 -0.39 15.96
C CYS A 56 -3.95 -0.46 15.86
N LEU A 57 -3.39 -0.30 14.65
CA LEU A 57 -1.94 -0.35 14.46
C LEU A 57 -1.22 0.86 15.05
N ALA A 58 -1.84 2.05 15.02
CA ALA A 58 -1.28 3.28 15.59
C ALA A 58 -1.05 3.20 17.11
N GLN A 59 -1.81 2.35 17.80
CA GLN A 59 -1.75 2.12 19.25
C GLN A 59 -0.98 0.84 19.62
N ALA A 60 -0.53 0.07 18.64
CA ALA A 60 0.14 -1.20 18.87
C ALA A 60 1.49 -1.02 19.56
N ALA A 61 1.86 -1.99 20.41
CA ALA A 61 3.22 -2.04 20.93
C ALA A 61 4.19 -2.38 19.78
N ALA A 62 5.29 -1.64 19.67
CA ALA A 62 6.27 -1.85 18.61
C ALA A 62 6.81 -3.29 18.57
N SER A 63 6.95 -3.93 19.74
CA SER A 63 7.38 -5.33 19.86
C SER A 63 6.41 -6.33 19.24
N GLU A 64 5.09 -6.12 19.36
CA GLU A 64 4.09 -7.00 18.75
C GLU A 64 4.12 -6.90 17.23
N VAL A 65 4.28 -5.68 16.70
CA VAL A 65 4.40 -5.46 15.26
C VAL A 65 5.71 -6.05 14.74
N GLU A 66 6.82 -5.82 15.46
CA GLU A 66 8.15 -6.34 15.15
C GLU A 66 8.15 -7.87 15.03
N GLU A 67 7.53 -8.58 15.97
CA GLU A 67 7.43 -10.04 15.96
C GLU A 67 6.73 -10.54 14.69
N LEU A 68 5.61 -9.91 14.31
CA LEU A 68 4.88 -10.28 13.10
C LEU A 68 5.66 -10.02 11.82
N VAL A 69 6.36 -8.88 11.73
CA VAL A 69 7.11 -8.50 10.52
C VAL A 69 8.54 -9.03 10.49
N MET A 70 8.98 -9.75 11.52
CA MET A 70 10.31 -10.35 11.64
C MET A 70 10.75 -11.11 10.37
N PRO A 71 9.91 -11.96 9.74
CA PRO A 71 10.29 -12.73 8.55
C PRO A 71 10.59 -11.89 7.30
N LEU A 72 10.25 -10.60 7.31
CA LEU A 72 10.44 -9.70 6.15
C LEU A 72 11.81 -9.00 6.17
N GLY A 73 12.56 -9.09 7.27
CA GLY A 73 13.78 -8.31 7.47
C GLY A 73 13.49 -6.84 7.81
N LEU A 74 14.51 -6.13 8.29
CA LEU A 74 14.40 -4.71 8.74
C LEU A 74 13.26 -4.47 9.76
N HIS A 75 12.86 -5.52 10.48
CA HIS A 75 11.64 -5.62 11.28
C HIS A 75 11.47 -4.51 12.32
N ARG A 76 12.52 -4.15 13.05
CA ARG A 76 12.50 -3.01 14.00
C ARG A 76 12.11 -1.70 13.32
N LYS A 77 12.85 -1.33 12.27
CA LYS A 77 12.62 -0.10 11.51
C LYS A 77 11.24 -0.13 10.86
N ARG A 78 10.87 -1.27 10.28
CA ARG A 78 9.58 -1.48 9.62
C ARG A 78 8.42 -1.32 10.60
N ALA A 79 8.47 -1.95 11.77
CA ALA A 79 7.45 -1.84 12.80
C ALA A 79 7.20 -0.38 13.20
N GLN A 80 8.29 0.36 13.49
CA GLN A 80 8.20 1.79 13.83
C GLN A 80 7.60 2.61 12.68
N MET A 81 8.02 2.36 11.44
CA MET A 81 7.48 3.04 10.27
C MET A 81 5.98 2.79 10.09
N LEU A 82 5.52 1.54 10.23
CA LEU A 82 4.11 1.18 10.05
C LEU A 82 3.20 1.82 11.12
N ILE A 83 3.67 1.87 12.37
CA ILE A 83 2.96 2.53 13.48
C ILE A 83 2.88 4.04 13.21
N LYS A 84 4.02 4.68 12.91
CA LYS A 84 4.08 6.13 12.66
C LYS A 84 3.27 6.55 11.43
N PHE A 85 3.32 5.77 10.36
CA PHE A 85 2.44 5.94 9.19
C PHE A 85 0.98 5.93 9.61
N SER A 86 0.55 4.93 10.39
CA SER A 86 -0.84 4.79 10.81
C SER A 86 -1.30 5.94 11.72
N GLN A 87 -0.41 6.47 12.56
CA GLN A 87 -0.67 7.66 13.37
C GLN A 87 -0.89 8.90 12.50
N GLN A 88 -0.02 9.15 11.54
CA GLN A 88 -0.16 10.30 10.62
C GLN A 88 -1.36 10.15 9.69
N TYR A 89 -1.64 8.94 9.22
CA TYR A 89 -2.82 8.66 8.39
C TYR A 89 -4.12 9.11 9.08
N LEU A 90 -4.21 8.88 10.40
CA LEU A 90 -5.37 9.27 11.23
C LEU A 90 -5.46 10.77 11.52
N GLN A 91 -4.37 11.53 11.40
CA GLN A 91 -4.41 12.99 11.55
C GLN A 91 -5.26 13.63 10.44
N GLY A 92 -5.23 13.04 9.23
CA GLY A 92 -6.12 13.38 8.13
C GLY A 92 -5.89 14.78 7.52
N ASP A 93 -4.78 15.42 7.84
CA ASP A 93 -4.37 16.75 7.35
C ASP A 93 -3.48 16.68 6.10
N TRP A 94 -3.33 15.50 5.50
CA TRP A 94 -2.56 15.26 4.29
C TRP A 94 -3.44 15.33 3.03
N GLN A 95 -2.88 15.82 1.93
CA GLN A 95 -3.57 15.88 0.63
C GLN A 95 -3.09 14.78 -0.32
N GLU A 96 -1.78 14.51 -0.29
CA GLU A 96 -1.13 13.48 -1.09
C GLU A 96 -0.51 12.43 -0.18
N ALA A 97 -0.55 11.15 -0.59
CA ALA A 97 -0.10 10.07 0.28
C ALA A 97 1.41 10.16 0.56
N ARG A 98 2.21 10.70 -0.37
CA ARG A 98 3.65 10.98 -0.20
C ARG A 98 4.01 11.90 0.99
N GLU A 99 3.04 12.63 1.54
CA GLU A 99 3.24 13.45 2.74
C GLU A 99 3.35 12.57 4.01
N LEU A 100 2.82 11.36 3.96
CA LEU A 100 2.82 10.42 5.07
C LEU A 100 4.17 9.72 5.23
N HIS A 101 4.55 9.49 6.48
CA HIS A 101 5.82 8.88 6.82
C HIS A 101 5.98 7.49 6.18
N GLY A 102 7.05 7.34 5.40
CA GLY A 102 7.41 6.07 4.76
C GLY A 102 6.71 5.81 3.44
N ILE A 103 5.87 6.73 2.96
CA ILE A 103 5.27 6.68 1.62
C ILE A 103 6.22 7.37 0.63
N GLY A 104 6.86 6.56 -0.21
CA GLY A 104 7.65 7.05 -1.35
C GLY A 104 6.82 7.10 -2.63
N LYS A 105 7.46 7.48 -3.74
CA LYS A 105 6.83 7.60 -5.06
C LYS A 105 6.00 6.38 -5.47
N TYR A 106 6.54 5.17 -5.33
CA TYR A 106 5.81 3.93 -5.66
C TYR A 106 4.45 3.83 -4.95
N ALA A 107 4.43 4.03 -3.63
CA ALA A 107 3.20 3.90 -2.84
C ALA A 107 2.21 5.04 -3.12
N ASP A 108 2.71 6.24 -3.39
CA ASP A 108 1.90 7.38 -3.80
C ASP A 108 1.27 7.16 -5.19
N ASP A 109 2.04 6.69 -6.17
CA ASP A 109 1.53 6.34 -7.51
C ASP A 109 0.47 5.24 -7.42
N ALA A 110 0.70 4.21 -6.60
CA ALA A 110 -0.28 3.16 -6.34
C ALA A 110 -1.58 3.74 -5.77
N TYR A 111 -1.51 4.63 -4.77
CA TYR A 111 -2.68 5.29 -4.22
C TYR A 111 -3.43 6.14 -5.27
N ARG A 112 -2.71 6.90 -6.09
CA ARG A 112 -3.29 7.74 -7.16
C ARG A 112 -4.00 6.88 -8.21
N ILE A 113 -3.38 5.78 -8.65
CA ILE A 113 -3.93 4.87 -9.66
C ILE A 113 -5.14 4.12 -9.11
N PHE A 114 -5.00 3.46 -7.96
CA PHE A 114 -5.98 2.49 -7.49
C PHE A 114 -7.07 3.11 -6.63
N CYS A 115 -6.76 4.11 -5.80
CA CYS A 115 -7.74 4.71 -4.89
C CYS A 115 -8.38 5.98 -5.47
N LYS A 116 -7.63 6.82 -6.18
CA LYS A 116 -8.15 8.11 -6.70
C LYS A 116 -8.60 8.06 -8.16
N GLY A 117 -8.13 7.08 -8.94
CA GLY A 117 -8.41 7.00 -10.37
C GLY A 117 -7.64 8.03 -11.21
N GLU A 118 -6.57 8.60 -10.65
CA GLU A 118 -5.69 9.59 -11.30
C GLU A 118 -4.65 8.92 -12.20
N TRP A 119 -4.96 7.74 -12.77
CA TRP A 119 -4.01 6.91 -13.50
C TRP A 119 -3.49 7.54 -14.79
N LYS A 120 -4.28 8.41 -15.43
CA LYS A 120 -3.88 9.11 -16.68
C LYS A 120 -2.73 10.10 -16.45
N ASP A 121 -2.67 10.69 -15.27
CA ASP A 121 -1.65 11.66 -14.87
C ASP A 121 -0.49 11.02 -14.10
N SER A 122 -0.57 9.72 -13.81
CA SER A 122 0.46 8.96 -13.12
C SER A 122 1.54 8.46 -14.08
N GLN A 123 2.80 8.51 -13.64
CA GLN A 123 3.97 7.95 -14.33
C GLN A 123 4.76 7.10 -13.33
N PRO A 124 4.39 5.82 -13.13
CA PRO A 124 5.06 4.97 -12.14
C PRO A 124 6.47 4.58 -12.57
N ASP A 125 7.40 4.50 -11.61
CA ASP A 125 8.74 3.95 -11.86
C ASP A 125 8.85 2.47 -11.47
N ASP A 126 7.89 1.99 -10.67
CA ASP A 126 7.86 0.60 -10.22
C ASP A 126 7.52 -0.35 -11.37
N HIS A 127 8.23 -1.47 -11.43
CA HIS A 127 8.11 -2.43 -12.53
C HIS A 127 6.72 -3.07 -12.62
N ALA A 128 6.11 -3.43 -11.48
CA ALA A 128 4.79 -4.04 -11.46
C ALA A 128 3.68 -3.01 -11.73
N LEU A 129 3.80 -1.80 -11.19
CA LEU A 129 2.89 -0.71 -11.52
C LEU A 129 2.95 -0.33 -13.00
N ASN A 130 4.14 -0.34 -13.61
CA ASN A 130 4.30 -0.08 -15.04
C ASN A 130 3.55 -1.10 -15.90
N TRP A 131 3.60 -2.38 -15.54
CA TRP A 131 2.81 -3.41 -16.22
C TRP A 131 1.31 -3.14 -16.14
N TYR A 132 0.81 -2.85 -14.94
CA TYR A 132 -0.60 -2.55 -14.73
C TYR A 132 -1.03 -1.29 -15.49
N HIS A 133 -0.24 -0.22 -15.41
CA HIS A 133 -0.52 1.07 -16.05
C HIS A 133 -0.55 0.95 -17.57
N GLN A 134 0.45 0.29 -18.17
CA GLN A 134 0.47 0.06 -19.61
C GLN A 134 -0.73 -0.77 -20.07
N TRP A 135 -1.05 -1.85 -19.35
CA TRP A 135 -2.23 -2.66 -19.65
C TRP A 135 -3.52 -1.84 -19.56
N LEU A 136 -3.68 -1.00 -18.53
CA LEU A 136 -4.84 -0.15 -18.36
C LEU A 136 -4.99 0.88 -19.50
N VAL A 137 -3.88 1.45 -19.97
CA VAL A 137 -3.83 2.34 -21.13
C VAL A 137 -4.33 1.63 -22.40
N ASP A 138 -3.93 0.38 -22.60
CA ASP A 138 -4.29 -0.38 -23.79
C ASP A 138 -5.76 -0.85 -23.78
N GLU A 139 -6.31 -1.20 -22.60
CA GLU A 139 -7.73 -1.51 -22.44
C GLU A 139 -8.63 -0.29 -22.66
N CYS A 140 -8.19 0.92 -22.29
CA CYS A 140 -8.99 2.14 -22.48
C CYS A 140 -9.01 2.65 -23.94
N LYS A 141 -8.15 2.12 -24.81
CA LYS A 141 -8.12 2.46 -26.24
C LYS A 141 -9.00 1.56 -27.10
N GLN A 142 -9.43 0.41 -26.55
CA GLN A 142 -10.35 -0.53 -27.20
C GLN A 142 -11.79 -0.05 -27.09
#